data_AF-A0A8S2Z9G0-F1
#
_entry.id   AF-A0A8S2Z9G0-F1
#
_cell.length_a   1.000
_cell.length_b   1.000
_cell.length_c   1.000
_cell.angle_alpha   90.00
_cell.angle_beta   90.00
_cell.angle_gamma   90.00
#
_symmetry.space_group_name_H-M   'P 1'
#
loop_
_entity.id
_entity.type
_entity.pdbx_description
1 polymer ?
#
loop_
_entity_poly.entity_id
_entity_poly.type
_entity_poly.pdbx_seq_one_letter_code
_entity_poly.pdbx_strand_id
1 'polypeptide(L)' 'IARFLAKQFQLAGKDNFEQAKVDAVVDTINDAVTKFLPIRGEEDETKKKELANKFFADELPAHLQHLEVLGKLYGNGGAF' A
#
# COMPACT_ATOMS: atom_id res chain seq x y z
N ILE A 1 -14.91 -3.57 4.55
CA ILE A 1 -15.56 -4.57 3.65
C ILE A 1 -14.54 -5.53 3.04
N ALA A 2 -13.45 -5.05 2.43
CA ALA A 2 -12.42 -5.92 1.84
C ALA A 2 -11.89 -7.01 2.79
N ARG A 3 -11.52 -6.66 4.04
CA ARG A 3 -11.08 -7.62 5.07
C ARG A 3 -12.14 -8.69 5.40
N PHE A 4 -13.42 -8.31 5.40
CA PHE A 4 -14.51 -9.26 5.64
C PHE A 4 -14.62 -10.27 4.50
N LEU A 5 -14.60 -9.80 3.25
CA LEU A 5 -14.62 -10.68 2.06
C LEU A 5 -13.37 -11.56 2.00
N ALA A 6 -12.18 -11.01 2.32
CA ALA A 6 -10.94 -11.78 2.37
C ALA A 6 -11.05 -12.95 3.37
N LYS A 7 -11.71 -12.77 4.51
CA LYS A 7 -11.98 -13.88 5.45
C LYS A 7 -12.93 -14.91 4.87
N GLN A 8 -14.01 -14.49 4.20
CA GLN A 8 -14.98 -15.40 3.58
C GLN A 8 -14.35 -16.26 2.47
N PHE A 9 -13.41 -15.71 1.72
CA PHE A 9 -12.73 -16.40 0.60
C PHE A 9 -11.34 -16.95 0.97
N GLN A 10 -11.00 -17.03 2.26
CA GLN A 10 -9.73 -17.60 2.74
C GLN A 10 -8.46 -16.89 2.21
N LEU A 11 -8.58 -15.59 1.92
CA LEU A 11 -7.49 -14.71 1.47
C LEU A 11 -6.86 -13.88 2.61
N ALA A 12 -7.37 -14.01 3.83
CA ALA A 12 -6.93 -13.23 4.99
C ALA A 12 -5.86 -13.95 5.84
N GLY A 13 -5.30 -15.07 5.39
CA GLY A 13 -4.45 -15.94 6.21
C GLY A 13 -5.22 -16.98 7.02
N LYS A 14 -4.52 -18.02 7.49
CA LYS A 14 -5.10 -19.19 8.17
C LYS A 14 -5.27 -18.98 9.68
N ASP A 15 -4.46 -18.11 10.25
CA ASP A 15 -4.49 -17.77 11.67
C ASP A 15 -4.35 -16.25 11.89
N ASN A 16 -4.48 -15.83 13.16
CA ASN A 16 -4.41 -14.42 13.52
C ASN A 16 -3.05 -13.77 13.17
N PHE A 17 -1.97 -14.55 13.14
CA PHE A 17 -0.63 -14.04 12.84
C PHE A 17 -0.46 -13.83 11.34
N GLU A 18 -0.90 -14.77 10.50
CA GLU A 18 -0.95 -14.59 9.05
C GLU A 18 -1.88 -13.43 8.67
N GLN A 19 -3.01 -13.29 9.35
CA GLN A 19 -3.90 -12.14 9.14
C GLN A 19 -3.21 -10.82 9.47
N ALA A 20 -2.45 -10.76 10.57
CA ALA A 20 -1.70 -9.56 10.93
C ALA A 20 -0.66 -9.18 9.85
N LYS A 21 -0.04 -10.16 9.18
CA LYS A 21 0.88 -9.90 8.06
C LYS A 21 0.15 -9.31 6.84
N VAL A 22 -1.02 -9.87 6.49
CA VAL A 22 -1.87 -9.32 5.42
C VAL A 22 -2.29 -7.89 5.75
N ASP A 23 -2.71 -7.65 7.00
CA ASP A 23 -3.12 -6.33 7.47
C ASP A 23 -1.96 -5.32 7.40
N ALA A 24 -0.73 -5.70 7.81
CA ALA A 24 0.45 -4.85 7.70
C ALA A 24 0.78 -4.42 6.25
N VAL A 25 0.61 -5.34 5.28
CA VAL A 25 0.79 -5.03 3.86
C VAL A 25 -0.27 -4.03 3.38
N VAL A 26 -1.54 -4.27 3.73
CA VAL A 26 -2.65 -3.38 3.35
C VAL A 26 -2.49 -1.99 3.95
N ASP A 27 -2.07 -1.89 5.20
CA ASP A 27 -1.86 -0.61 5.88
C ASP A 27 -0.71 0.18 5.23
N THR A 28 0.38 -0.49 4.84
CA THR A 28 1.49 0.14 4.10
C THR A 28 1.05 0.69 2.74
N ILE A 29 0.16 -0.03 2.03
CA ILE A 29 -0.42 0.47 0.77
C ILE A 29 -1.33 1.69 1.05
N ASN A 30 -2.15 1.62 2.10
CA ASN A 30 -3.05 2.71 2.47
C ASN A 30 -2.28 4.00 2.84
N ASP A 31 -1.11 3.90 3.47
CA ASP A 31 -0.27 5.05 3.78
C ASP A 31 0.16 5.78 2.49
N ALA A 32 0.61 5.04 1.48
CA ALA A 32 0.96 5.61 0.18
C ALA A 32 -0.24 6.28 -0.52
N VAL A 33 -1.41 5.61 -0.50
CA VAL A 33 -2.65 6.14 -1.09
C VAL A 33 -3.11 7.40 -0.37
N THR A 34 -3.05 7.42 0.96
CA THR A 34 -3.50 8.55 1.78
C THR A 34 -2.67 9.81 1.50
N LYS A 35 -1.37 9.65 1.23
CA LYS A 35 -0.51 10.76 0.80
C LYS A 35 -0.75 11.21 -0.64
N PHE A 36 -1.19 10.31 -1.52
CA PHE A 36 -1.53 10.63 -2.90
C PHE A 36 -2.89 11.33 -3.05
N LEU A 37 -3.87 11.00 -2.20
CA LEU A 37 -5.22 11.60 -2.23
C LEU A 37 -5.27 13.14 -2.24
N PRO A 38 -4.54 13.88 -1.38
CA PRO A 38 -4.55 15.35 -1.42
C PRO A 38 -3.99 15.90 -2.74
N ILE A 39 -2.97 15.27 -3.31
CA ILE A 39 -2.41 15.65 -4.62
C ILE A 39 -3.46 15.48 -5.72
N ARG A 40 -4.23 14.38 -5.67
CA ARG A 40 -5.32 14.13 -6.62
C ARG A 40 -6.44 15.17 -6.48
N GLY A 41 -6.77 15.55 -5.25
CA GLY A 41 -7.81 16.52 -4.90
C GLY A 41 -7.43 17.99 -5.09
N GLU A 42 -6.15 18.29 -5.33
CA GLU A 42 -5.68 19.65 -5.64
C GLU A 42 -6.27 20.15 -6.96
N GLU A 43 -6.82 21.36 -6.94
CA GLU A 43 -7.47 22.03 -8.10
C GLU A 43 -6.48 22.85 -8.92
N ASP A 44 -5.45 23.40 -8.28
CA ASP A 44 -4.39 24.16 -8.95
C ASP A 44 -3.45 23.22 -9.72
N GLU A 45 -3.53 23.25 -11.06
CA GLU A 45 -2.72 22.38 -11.92
C GLU A 45 -1.21 22.53 -11.74
N THR A 46 -0.74 23.72 -11.34
CA THR A 46 0.70 23.99 -11.17
C THR A 46 1.19 23.35 -9.88
N LYS A 47 0.50 23.60 -8.77
CA LYS A 47 0.80 22.99 -7.47
C LYS A 47 0.63 21.48 -7.50
N LYS A 48 -0.40 20.99 -8.19
CA LYS A 48 -0.65 19.57 -8.39
C LYS A 48 0.52 18.88 -9.07
N LYS A 49 1.08 19.46 -10.13
CA LYS A 49 2.26 18.92 -10.82
C LYS A 49 3.49 18.94 -9.93
N GLU A 50 3.71 20.01 -9.18
CA GLU A 50 4.84 20.10 -8.24
C GLU A 50 4.75 19.06 -7.13
N LEU A 51 3.59 18.95 -6.47
CA LEU A 51 3.34 17.96 -5.43
C LEU A 51 3.41 16.53 -5.96
N ALA A 52 2.86 16.28 -7.16
CA ALA A 52 2.97 14.98 -7.82
C ALA A 52 4.43 14.63 -8.10
N ASN A 53 5.21 15.55 -8.67
CA ASN A 53 6.63 15.30 -8.95
C ASN A 53 7.40 14.98 -7.66
N LYS A 54 7.17 15.73 -6.59
CA LYS A 54 7.78 15.47 -5.28
C LYS A 54 7.37 14.10 -4.73
N PHE A 55 6.09 13.77 -4.82
CA PHE A 55 5.59 12.46 -4.40
C PHE A 55 6.21 11.32 -5.19
N PHE A 56 6.28 11.43 -6.53
CA PHE A 56 6.88 10.40 -7.38
C PHE A 56 8.40 10.29 -7.22
N ALA A 57 9.10 11.39 -6.94
CA ALA A 57 10.55 11.42 -6.80
C ALA A 57 11.03 10.97 -5.41
N ASP A 58 10.36 11.42 -4.35
CA ASP A 58 10.86 11.25 -2.98
C ASP A 58 10.05 10.22 -2.19
N GLU A 59 8.71 10.34 -2.19
CA GLU A 59 7.86 9.59 -1.27
C GLU A 59 7.48 8.21 -1.78
N LEU A 60 7.18 8.09 -3.08
CA LEU A 60 6.80 6.84 -3.71
C LEU A 60 7.92 5.79 -3.63
N PRO A 61 9.19 6.11 -3.93
CA PRO A 61 10.26 5.12 -3.79
C PRO A 61 10.38 4.57 -2.37
N ALA A 62 10.27 5.42 -1.35
CA ALA A 62 10.32 4.98 0.05
C ALA A 62 9.16 4.03 0.40
N HIS A 63 7.94 4.35 -0.04
CA HIS A 63 6.78 3.47 0.16
C HIS A 63 6.91 2.14 -0.60
N LEU A 64 7.42 2.17 -1.83
CA LEU A 64 7.67 0.97 -2.62
C LEU A 64 8.77 0.09 -2.00
N GLN A 65 9.81 0.69 -1.41
CA GLN A 65 10.84 -0.04 -0.67
C GLN A 65 10.25 -0.76 0.55
N HIS A 66 9.37 -0.10 1.30
CA HIS A 66 8.67 -0.75 2.42
C HIS A 66 7.82 -1.93 1.93
N LEU A 67 7.09 -1.77 0.83
CA LEU A 67 6.32 -2.86 0.22
C LEU A 67 7.21 -4.00 -0.30
N GLU A 68 8.38 -3.69 -0.87
CA GLU A 68 9.34 -4.71 -1.30
C GLU A 68 9.86 -5.53 -0.11
N VAL A 69 10.16 -4.88 1.02
CA VAL A 69 10.57 -5.56 2.25
C VAL A 69 9.46 -6.49 2.74
N LEU A 70 8.22 -6.01 2.82
CA LEU A 70 7.09 -6.84 3.23
C LEU A 70 6.82 -7.99 2.24
N GLY A 71 6.96 -7.74 0.94
CA GLY A 71 6.85 -8.76 -0.11
C GLY A 71 7.91 -9.85 0.02
N LYS A 72 9.14 -9.49 0.41
CA LYS A 72 10.21 -10.46 0.71
C LYS A 72 9.98 -11.23 2.01
N LEU A 73 9.43 -10.59 3.04
CA LEU A 73 9.21 -11.20 4.35
C LEU A 73 7.98 -12.12 4.39
N TYR A 74 6.90 -11.72 3.72
CA TYR A 74 5.60 -12.38 3.81
C TYR A 74 5.16 -13.04 2.50
N GLY A 75 5.80 -12.73 1.38
CA GLY A 75 5.49 -13.34 0.08
C GLY A 75 6.22 -14.66 -0.14
N ASN A 76 5.64 -15.52 -0.97
CA ASN A 76 6.26 -16.78 -1.42
C ASN A 76 7.28 -16.59 -2.55
N GLY A 77 7.96 -15.43 -2.63
CA GLY A 77 8.92 -15.14 -3.70
C GLY A 77 8.30 -14.97 -5.10
N GLY A 78 7.01 -14.66 -5.19
CA GLY A 78 6.30 -14.41 -6.46
C GLY A 78 5.86 -15.67 -7.22
N ALA A 79 5.98 -16.86 -6.63
CA ALA A 79 5.40 -18.07 -7.18
C ALA A 79 3.88 -18.06 -6.95
N PHE A 80 3.13 -17.65 -7.99
CA PHE A 80 1.70 -17.89 -8.15
C PHE A 80 1.48 -19.13 -9.01
#